data_AF-A0A7S2Z4F5-F1
#
_entry.id   AF-A0A7S2Z4F5-F1
#
_cell.length_a   1.000
_cell.length_b   1.000
_cell.length_c   1.000
_cell.angle_alpha   90.00
_cell.angle_beta   90.00
_cell.angle_gamma   90.00
#
_symmetry.space_group_name_H-M   'P 1'
#
loop_
_entity.id
_entity.type
_entity.pdbx_description
1 polymer ?
#
loop_
_entity_poly.entity_id
_entity_poly.type
_entity_poly.pdbx_seq_one_letter_code
_entity_poly.pdbx_strand_id
1 'polypeptide(L)'
;MNVGDRKGTPKRSLFWSKIGGDTATTGGGAMMELDENGRMYDQWKTLVPYVYDFFTSHKQYWPSLSARWGPVIEDGKWKTKHHLYHCLQCAENQPQQLIISCVDIIKPRVASSESLSTFHENYRSPFIRNKKHIFHPGEINKIRECALQPNLVVTHTDSPETYVWDIDKQQDRTNEAKAIADKNHLGTSIGHYENNTPDLVLEGHTADAPYALAGSKTSRCFASGGVDKKVVLWNLEDAAETLGADGKKGGRASMNSGGLGPLAAAESGEAAPRLGPKMVFEGHTETVEAVEFHPTSSDEIVSVGDDQSMCFWDARGGSEPALKVENAHDSDIHYVSWNSGDDNLLATGGQDASVKVWDRRKTKNGGGKGMEVACLKYHDGPVNHIEWSPDKSSVLASAGDDGVLNIWDLTKTSTVAANVPPQLLVQHVGHRGRIEEFQWNVDSPWTLMSTSTDSVAGASGGTIQVFRINDLIYNSQEVVMKELEEYKSKILGSP
;
A
#
# COMPACT_ATOMS: atom_id res chain seq x y z
N MET A 1 15.07 14.27 53.39
CA MET A 1 14.02 13.43 54.01
C MET A 1 12.72 13.72 53.28
N ASN A 2 12.09 12.65 52.80
CA ASN A 2 10.96 12.61 51.88
C ASN A 2 9.64 13.12 52.47
N VAL A 3 8.95 13.97 51.71
CA VAL A 3 7.48 14.09 51.57
C VAL A 3 7.32 14.71 50.16
N GLY A 4 6.58 14.21 49.17
CA GLY A 4 5.51 13.23 49.10
C GLY A 4 4.53 13.81 48.09
N ASP A 5 4.67 13.47 46.80
CA ASP A 5 3.69 13.81 45.76
C ASP A 5 3.41 12.59 44.89
N ARG A 6 2.22 12.02 45.08
CA ARG A 6 1.66 10.95 44.24
C ARG A 6 1.04 11.59 43.01
N LYS A 7 1.73 11.50 41.86
CA LYS A 7 1.06 11.63 40.55
C LYS A 7 0.47 10.27 40.18
N GLY A 8 -0.84 10.25 40.01
CA GLY A 8 -1.60 9.07 39.58
C GLY A 8 -1.18 8.63 38.19
N THR A 9 -0.76 7.38 38.08
CA THR A 9 -0.69 6.63 36.83
C THR A 9 -2.12 6.37 36.33
N PRO A 10 -2.44 6.59 35.06
CA PRO A 10 -3.67 6.05 34.49
C PRO A 10 -3.58 4.52 34.56
N LYS A 11 -4.61 3.91 35.16
CA LYS A 11 -4.75 2.47 35.27
C LYS A 11 -4.95 1.86 33.88
N ARG A 12 -4.07 0.90 33.58
CA ARG A 12 -4.24 -0.29 32.72
C ARG A 12 -5.64 -0.45 32.08
N SER A 13 -5.70 -0.26 30.77
CA SER A 13 -6.50 -1.10 29.86
C SER A 13 -5.60 -2.27 29.44
N LEU A 14 -6.19 -3.45 29.33
CA LEU A 14 -5.52 -4.76 29.32
C LEU A 14 -4.67 -4.99 28.05
N PHE A 15 -3.49 -5.60 28.30
CA PHE A 15 -2.64 -6.41 27.42
C PHE A 15 -2.32 -5.82 26.05
N TRP A 16 -1.08 -5.36 25.83
CA TRP A 16 -0.08 -5.89 24.87
C TRP A 16 1.26 -5.23 25.19
N SER A 17 2.34 -6.01 25.31
CA SER A 17 3.71 -5.47 25.28
C SER A 17 4.70 -6.55 24.92
N LYS A 18 5.57 -6.20 23.96
CA LYS A 18 6.87 -6.79 23.53
C LYS A 18 6.85 -7.63 22.25
N ILE A 19 7.27 -6.99 21.16
CA ILE A 19 8.17 -7.62 20.19
C ILE A 19 9.43 -6.77 20.09
N GLY A 20 10.58 -7.44 20.20
CA GLY A 20 11.93 -6.89 20.15
C GLY A 20 12.93 -7.92 20.68
N GLY A 21 13.51 -8.68 19.74
CA GLY A 21 14.68 -9.56 19.81
C GLY A 21 15.19 -10.08 21.16
N ASP A 22 15.02 -11.38 21.41
CA ASP A 22 16.14 -12.31 21.62
C ASP A 22 15.58 -13.72 21.88
N THR A 23 16.22 -14.71 21.28
CA THR A 23 15.91 -16.14 21.44
C THR A 23 16.07 -16.60 22.89
N ALA A 24 14.97 -16.75 23.63
CA ALA A 24 14.85 -17.70 24.75
C ALA A 24 13.38 -17.92 25.13
N THR A 25 12.95 -19.17 25.03
CA THR A 25 11.61 -19.70 25.28
C THR A 25 11.13 -19.51 26.73
N THR A 26 9.99 -18.83 26.90
CA THR A 26 9.02 -19.12 27.98
C THR A 26 7.67 -19.44 27.33
N GLY A 27 7.41 -20.73 27.09
CA GLY A 27 6.30 -21.23 26.27
C GLY A 27 4.88 -21.06 26.82
N GLY A 28 4.68 -20.29 27.90
CA GLY A 28 3.35 -20.06 28.51
C GLY A 28 2.63 -18.81 28.01
N GLY A 29 3.35 -17.73 27.69
CA GLY A 29 2.77 -16.44 27.27
C GLY A 29 2.26 -16.46 25.82
N ALA A 30 3.08 -16.98 24.90
CA ALA A 30 2.74 -17.05 23.48
C ALA A 30 1.49 -17.91 23.20
N MET A 31 1.25 -18.96 24.00
CA MET A 31 0.08 -19.82 23.82
C MET A 31 -1.22 -19.12 24.26
N MET A 32 -1.18 -18.30 25.32
CA MET A 32 -2.33 -17.49 25.75
C MET A 32 -2.61 -16.33 24.78
N GLU A 33 -1.58 -15.68 24.23
CA GLU A 33 -1.74 -14.61 23.23
C GLU A 33 -2.35 -15.13 21.92
N LEU A 34 -1.94 -16.31 21.46
CA LEU A 34 -2.55 -16.98 20.29
C LEU A 34 -4.03 -17.32 20.53
N ASP A 35 -4.37 -17.80 21.73
CA ASP A 35 -5.77 -18.10 22.13
C ASP A 35 -6.63 -16.82 22.26
N GLU A 36 -6.05 -15.70 22.67
CA GLU A 36 -6.73 -14.39 22.71
C GLU A 36 -6.97 -13.81 21.32
N ASN A 37 -5.95 -13.80 20.47
CA ASN A 37 -6.08 -13.33 19.07
C ASN A 37 -7.08 -14.18 18.28
N GLY A 38 -7.10 -15.50 18.50
CA GLY A 38 -8.12 -16.39 17.93
C GLY A 38 -9.54 -16.02 18.34
N ARG A 39 -9.78 -15.77 19.64
CA ARG A 39 -11.10 -15.37 20.15
C ARG A 39 -11.56 -14.02 19.60
N MET A 40 -10.68 -13.03 19.55
CA MET A 40 -11.01 -11.70 19.01
C MET A 40 -11.37 -11.78 17.53
N TYR A 41 -10.62 -12.57 16.76
CA TYR A 41 -10.91 -12.80 15.35
C TYR A 41 -12.27 -13.49 15.14
N ASP A 42 -12.61 -14.49 15.95
CA ASP A 42 -13.91 -15.14 15.86
C ASP A 42 -15.06 -14.21 16.27
N GLN A 43 -14.85 -13.32 17.24
CA GLN A 43 -15.80 -12.26 17.55
C GLN A 43 -15.97 -11.30 16.37
N TRP A 44 -14.87 -10.85 15.75
CA TRP A 44 -14.93 -9.99 14.56
C TRP A 44 -15.70 -10.64 13.40
N LYS A 45 -15.53 -11.95 13.16
CA LYS A 45 -16.31 -12.67 12.14
C LYS A 45 -17.82 -12.50 12.31
N THR A 46 -18.32 -12.48 13.55
CA THR A 46 -19.76 -12.27 13.82
C THR A 46 -20.24 -10.87 13.44
N LEU A 47 -19.32 -9.89 13.36
CA LEU A 47 -19.59 -8.50 13.03
C LEU A 47 -19.45 -8.19 11.54
N VAL A 48 -18.81 -9.07 10.75
CA VAL A 48 -18.55 -8.85 9.31
C VAL A 48 -19.79 -8.35 8.54
N PRO A 49 -21.00 -8.91 8.70
CA PRO A 49 -22.19 -8.42 7.99
C PRO A 49 -22.65 -6.99 8.36
N TYR A 50 -22.23 -6.49 9.52
CA TYR A 50 -22.54 -5.13 9.99
C TYR A 50 -21.44 -4.13 9.63
N VAL A 51 -20.20 -4.62 9.48
CA VAL A 51 -19.03 -3.78 9.18
C VAL A 51 -18.83 -3.60 7.69
N TYR A 52 -19.19 -4.59 6.87
CA TYR A 52 -18.89 -4.59 5.44
C TYR A 52 -20.12 -4.85 4.58
N ASP A 53 -20.24 -4.10 3.49
CA ASP A 53 -21.18 -4.38 2.40
C ASP A 53 -20.64 -5.43 1.43
N PHE A 54 -19.32 -5.54 1.35
CA PHE A 54 -18.62 -6.55 0.58
C PHE A 54 -17.34 -6.91 1.34
N PHE A 55 -17.06 -8.20 1.45
CA PHE A 55 -15.84 -8.69 2.06
C PHE A 55 -15.41 -9.98 1.36
N THR A 56 -14.13 -10.08 1.05
CA THR A 56 -13.50 -11.31 0.64
C THR A 56 -12.04 -11.35 1.08
N SER A 57 -11.54 -12.55 1.32
CA SER A 57 -10.17 -12.80 1.74
C SER A 57 -9.57 -13.90 0.88
N HIS A 58 -8.30 -13.76 0.53
CA HIS A 58 -7.60 -14.66 -0.35
C HIS A 58 -6.28 -15.06 0.28
N LYS A 59 -6.22 -16.28 0.82
CA LYS A 59 -4.99 -16.85 1.36
C LYS A 59 -4.00 -17.15 0.25
N GLN A 60 -2.82 -16.56 0.36
CA GLN A 60 -1.69 -16.80 -0.52
C GLN A 60 -0.74 -17.81 0.09
N TYR A 61 0.01 -18.49 -0.78
CA TYR A 61 1.06 -19.42 -0.34
C TYR A 61 2.34 -18.69 0.09
N TRP A 62 2.61 -17.54 -0.52
CA TRP A 62 3.68 -16.62 -0.13
C TRP A 62 3.05 -15.25 0.11
N PRO A 63 3.58 -14.42 1.03
CA PRO A 63 3.01 -13.11 1.30
C PRO A 63 3.23 -12.15 0.13
N SER A 64 2.30 -11.20 -0.01
CA SER A 64 2.48 -9.99 -0.83
C SER A 64 2.85 -8.81 0.08
N LEU A 65 4.05 -8.28 -0.09
CA LEU A 65 4.45 -7.02 0.56
C LEU A 65 3.78 -5.80 -0.06
N SER A 66 3.38 -5.91 -1.33
CA SER A 66 2.74 -4.82 -2.06
C SER A 66 1.62 -5.35 -2.97
N ALA A 67 0.56 -4.57 -3.06
CA ALA A 67 -0.52 -4.79 -4.01
C ALA A 67 -1.14 -3.46 -4.44
N ARG A 68 -1.54 -3.36 -5.71
CA ARG A 68 -2.13 -2.16 -6.32
C ARG A 68 -3.30 -2.49 -7.22
N TRP A 69 -4.35 -1.68 -7.14
CA TRP A 69 -5.46 -1.69 -8.08
C TRP A 69 -4.95 -1.40 -9.49
N GLY A 70 -5.29 -2.28 -10.42
CA GLY A 70 -5.13 -2.03 -11.85
C GLY A 70 -6.42 -1.49 -12.47
N PRO A 71 -6.42 -1.26 -13.80
CA PRO A 71 -7.56 -0.68 -14.49
C PRO A 71 -8.81 -1.56 -14.40
N VAL A 72 -9.97 -0.92 -14.52
CA VAL A 72 -11.26 -1.59 -14.73
C VAL A 72 -11.22 -2.33 -16.07
N ILE A 73 -11.39 -3.64 -16.02
CA ILE A 73 -11.46 -4.53 -17.20
C ILE A 73 -12.90 -4.59 -17.72
N GLU A 74 -13.87 -4.65 -16.80
CA GLU A 74 -15.28 -4.80 -17.11
C GLU A 74 -16.11 -4.11 -16.03
N ASP A 75 -16.96 -3.15 -16.40
CA ASP A 75 -17.95 -2.59 -15.49
C ASP A 75 -19.35 -3.13 -15.80
N GLY A 76 -19.75 -4.16 -15.05
CA GLY A 76 -21.03 -4.81 -15.21
C GLY A 76 -22.13 -4.21 -14.33
N LYS A 77 -23.36 -4.68 -14.53
CA LYS A 77 -24.52 -4.26 -13.71
C LYS A 77 -24.36 -4.63 -12.23
N TRP A 78 -23.76 -5.77 -11.94
CA TRP A 78 -23.75 -6.37 -10.59
C TRP A 78 -22.37 -6.38 -9.94
N LYS A 79 -21.32 -6.24 -10.75
CA LYS A 79 -19.93 -6.27 -10.30
C LYS A 79 -19.06 -5.47 -11.25
N THR A 80 -17.96 -4.97 -10.71
CA THR A 80 -16.87 -4.34 -11.47
C THR A 80 -15.66 -5.23 -11.36
N LYS A 81 -14.99 -5.51 -12.47
CA LYS A 81 -13.81 -6.36 -12.53
C LYS A 81 -12.59 -5.48 -12.76
N HIS A 82 -11.59 -5.59 -11.91
CA HIS A 82 -10.31 -4.90 -12.05
C HIS A 82 -9.18 -5.88 -12.32
N HIS A 83 -8.10 -5.36 -12.89
CA HIS A 83 -6.79 -5.94 -12.65
C HIS A 83 -6.34 -5.67 -11.22
N LEU A 84 -5.50 -6.56 -10.70
CA LEU A 84 -4.84 -6.44 -9.43
C LEU A 84 -3.38 -6.82 -9.60
N TYR A 85 -2.47 -5.90 -9.34
CA TYR A 85 -1.03 -6.16 -9.33
C TYR A 85 -0.60 -6.50 -7.91
N HIS A 86 0.08 -7.62 -7.69
CA HIS A 86 0.64 -7.95 -6.38
C HIS A 86 1.90 -8.81 -6.52
N CYS A 87 2.69 -8.94 -5.47
CA CYS A 87 3.91 -9.75 -5.49
C CYS A 87 3.77 -11.07 -4.72
N LEU A 88 4.75 -11.96 -4.82
CA LEU A 88 4.93 -13.10 -3.92
C LEU A 88 6.37 -13.13 -3.45
N GLN A 89 6.60 -12.93 -2.16
CA GLN A 89 7.91 -13.07 -1.53
C GLN A 89 8.17 -14.55 -1.25
N CYS A 90 8.84 -15.19 -2.19
CA CYS A 90 9.11 -16.62 -2.17
C CYS A 90 10.43 -16.89 -1.44
N ALA A 91 10.65 -18.13 -1.01
CA ALA A 91 11.95 -18.54 -0.46
C ALA A 91 13.09 -18.37 -1.48
N GLU A 92 14.33 -18.21 -1.00
CA GLU A 92 15.54 -17.96 -1.83
C GLU A 92 15.71 -18.91 -3.02
N ASN A 93 15.23 -20.15 -2.92
CA ASN A 93 15.33 -21.16 -3.97
C ASN A 93 14.17 -21.13 -5.00
N GLN A 94 13.28 -20.15 -4.92
CA GLN A 94 12.13 -19.96 -5.80
C GLN A 94 12.26 -18.63 -6.54
N PRO A 95 11.68 -18.52 -7.76
CA PRO A 95 11.58 -17.22 -8.40
C PRO A 95 10.67 -16.31 -7.57
N GLN A 96 11.14 -15.08 -7.32
CA GLN A 96 10.28 -13.98 -6.89
C GLN A 96 9.31 -13.65 -8.02
N GLN A 97 8.08 -13.22 -7.71
CA GLN A 97 7.03 -13.13 -8.72
C GLN A 97 6.23 -11.84 -8.61
N LEU A 98 6.10 -11.14 -9.73
CA LEU A 98 5.06 -10.14 -9.97
C LEU A 98 3.85 -10.85 -10.57
N ILE A 99 2.68 -10.65 -9.96
CA ILE A 99 1.44 -11.33 -10.31
C ILE A 99 0.42 -10.32 -10.79
N ILE A 100 -0.25 -10.70 -11.88
CA ILE A 100 -1.42 -9.98 -12.37
C ILE A 100 -2.62 -10.86 -12.17
N SER A 101 -3.53 -10.37 -11.35
CA SER A 101 -4.77 -11.01 -10.97
C SER A 101 -5.95 -10.25 -11.56
N CYS A 102 -7.10 -10.91 -11.63
CA CYS A 102 -8.38 -10.25 -11.78
C CYS A 102 -9.14 -10.32 -10.46
N VAL A 103 -9.76 -9.22 -10.06
CA VAL A 103 -10.60 -9.13 -8.87
C VAL A 103 -12.01 -8.66 -9.25
N ASP A 104 -13.02 -9.41 -8.83
CA ASP A 104 -14.43 -9.04 -8.98
C ASP A 104 -14.92 -8.32 -7.71
N ILE A 105 -15.31 -7.06 -7.83
CA ILE A 105 -15.91 -6.25 -6.75
C ILE A 105 -17.43 -6.25 -6.93
N ILE A 106 -18.17 -6.76 -5.95
CA ILE A 106 -19.63 -6.75 -5.99
C ILE A 106 -20.15 -5.33 -5.71
N LYS A 107 -21.04 -4.82 -6.58
CA LYS A 107 -21.62 -3.47 -6.44
C LYS A 107 -22.52 -3.36 -5.19
N PRO A 108 -22.74 -2.16 -4.64
CA PRO A 108 -23.64 -1.97 -3.50
C PRO A 108 -25.04 -2.53 -3.77
N ARG A 109 -25.72 -3.02 -2.73
CA ARG A 109 -27.09 -3.60 -2.78
C ARG A 109 -27.24 -4.82 -3.69
N VAL A 110 -26.15 -5.43 -4.12
CA VAL A 110 -26.15 -6.73 -4.80
C VAL A 110 -25.92 -7.81 -3.76
N ALA A 111 -26.85 -8.76 -3.65
CA ALA A 111 -26.73 -9.85 -2.69
C ALA A 111 -25.53 -10.74 -3.04
N SER A 112 -24.55 -10.83 -2.15
CA SER A 112 -23.41 -11.76 -2.23
C SER A 112 -23.31 -12.58 -0.95
N SER A 113 -24.33 -13.42 -0.69
CA SER A 113 -24.41 -14.22 0.55
C SER A 113 -23.21 -15.15 0.72
N GLU A 114 -22.69 -15.72 -0.35
CA GLU A 114 -21.65 -16.74 -0.32
C GLU A 114 -20.31 -16.25 0.27
N SER A 115 -19.93 -14.99 0.03
CA SER A 115 -18.63 -14.48 0.49
C SER A 115 -18.61 -14.18 2.00
N LEU A 116 -19.75 -13.79 2.56
CA LEU A 116 -19.90 -13.44 3.97
C LEU A 116 -20.11 -14.67 4.86
N SER A 117 -20.73 -15.74 4.34
CA SER A 117 -21.13 -16.90 5.16
C SER A 117 -20.15 -18.09 5.13
N THR A 118 -19.20 -18.15 4.18
CA THR A 118 -18.32 -19.33 3.97
C THR A 118 -16.84 -19.09 4.32
N PHE A 119 -16.52 -17.91 4.84
CA PHE A 119 -15.14 -17.49 5.10
C PHE A 119 -14.49 -18.24 6.27
N HIS A 120 -13.26 -18.70 6.05
CA HIS A 120 -12.36 -19.32 7.03
C HIS A 120 -10.89 -18.98 6.70
N GLU A 121 -9.96 -19.33 7.57
CA GLU A 121 -8.56 -18.84 7.53
C GLU A 121 -7.79 -19.22 6.26
N ASN A 122 -8.06 -20.40 5.70
CA ASN A 122 -7.43 -20.90 4.48
C ASN A 122 -8.24 -20.59 3.21
N TYR A 123 -9.26 -19.72 3.32
CA TYR A 123 -10.17 -19.43 2.24
C TYR A 123 -9.43 -18.72 1.09
N ARG A 124 -9.53 -19.30 -0.11
CA ARG A 124 -9.09 -18.66 -1.35
C ARG A 124 -10.31 -18.07 -2.03
N SER A 125 -10.38 -16.74 -2.02
CA SER A 125 -11.46 -15.99 -2.65
C SER A 125 -11.70 -16.44 -4.09
N PRO A 126 -12.94 -16.78 -4.49
CA PRO A 126 -13.29 -16.98 -5.89
C PRO A 126 -13.33 -15.66 -6.68
N PHE A 127 -13.32 -14.52 -5.97
CA PHE A 127 -13.34 -13.18 -6.57
C PHE A 127 -11.97 -12.76 -7.06
N ILE A 128 -10.88 -13.29 -6.49
CA ILE A 128 -9.49 -13.00 -6.88
C ILE A 128 -8.92 -14.21 -7.62
N ARG A 129 -8.44 -13.98 -8.85
CA ARG A 129 -7.92 -15.05 -9.72
C ARG A 129 -6.63 -14.59 -10.39
N ASN A 130 -5.52 -15.22 -10.06
CA ASN A 130 -4.22 -15.00 -10.71
C ASN A 130 -4.33 -15.37 -12.20
N LYS A 131 -3.86 -14.47 -13.06
CA LYS A 131 -3.92 -14.60 -14.52
C LYS A 131 -2.56 -14.78 -15.16
N LYS A 132 -1.57 -14.05 -14.66
CA LYS A 132 -0.23 -14.01 -15.24
C LYS A 132 0.81 -13.94 -14.13
N HIS A 133 1.88 -14.70 -14.31
CA HIS A 133 3.05 -14.69 -13.44
C HIS A 133 4.24 -14.14 -14.23
N ILE A 134 5.00 -13.23 -13.64
CA ILE A 134 6.24 -12.67 -14.20
C ILE A 134 7.33 -12.97 -13.18
N PHE A 135 8.39 -13.67 -13.59
CA PHE A 135 9.51 -13.94 -12.69
C PHE A 135 10.37 -12.70 -12.56
N HIS A 136 10.59 -12.27 -11.33
CA HIS A 136 11.16 -10.98 -11.00
C HIS A 136 12.61 -11.14 -10.49
N PRO A 137 13.55 -10.29 -10.91
CA PRO A 137 14.87 -10.23 -10.30
C PRO A 137 14.78 -9.54 -8.92
N GLY A 138 15.00 -10.30 -7.85
CA GLY A 138 14.96 -9.77 -6.48
C GLY A 138 13.55 -9.69 -5.88
N GLU A 139 13.50 -9.44 -4.57
CA GLU A 139 12.26 -9.40 -3.80
C GLU A 139 11.49 -8.12 -4.10
N ILE A 140 10.19 -8.23 -4.38
CA ILE A 140 9.38 -7.04 -4.69
C ILE A 140 8.81 -6.47 -3.39
N ASN A 141 9.37 -5.35 -2.96
CA ASN A 141 8.99 -4.64 -1.74
C ASN A 141 7.91 -3.59 -1.99
N LYS A 142 7.90 -2.97 -3.17
CA LYS A 142 6.90 -1.95 -3.54
C LYS A 142 6.52 -2.02 -5.01
N ILE A 143 5.24 -1.80 -5.29
CA ILE A 143 4.66 -1.73 -6.63
C ILE A 143 3.97 -0.39 -6.81
N ARG A 144 4.17 0.27 -7.95
CA ARG A 144 3.43 1.47 -8.37
C ARG A 144 2.97 1.37 -9.82
N GLU A 145 1.68 1.58 -10.04
CA GLU A 145 1.08 1.75 -11.35
C GLU A 145 1.39 3.14 -11.92
N CYS A 146 1.57 3.21 -13.24
CA CYS A 146 1.60 4.49 -13.94
C CYS A 146 0.18 4.99 -14.18
N ALA A 147 -0.21 6.09 -13.53
CA ALA A 147 -1.57 6.65 -13.63
C ALA A 147 -1.99 6.99 -15.07
N LEU A 148 -1.04 7.44 -15.90
CA LEU A 148 -1.29 7.82 -17.30
C LEU A 148 -1.12 6.67 -18.30
N GLN A 149 -0.61 5.52 -17.85
CA GLN A 149 -0.45 4.33 -18.68
C GLN A 149 -0.56 3.06 -17.81
N PRO A 150 -1.79 2.57 -17.54
CA PRO A 150 -2.03 1.54 -16.53
C PRO A 150 -1.37 0.17 -16.80
N ASN A 151 -0.95 -0.12 -18.04
CA ASN A 151 -0.18 -1.33 -18.34
C ASN A 151 1.29 -1.23 -17.91
N LEU A 152 1.76 -0.05 -17.51
CA LEU A 152 3.09 0.14 -16.94
C LEU A 152 3.04 0.08 -15.42
N VAL A 153 3.91 -0.76 -14.87
CA VAL A 153 4.12 -0.92 -13.42
C VAL A 153 5.60 -0.75 -13.12
N VAL A 154 5.92 -0.07 -12.03
CA VAL A 154 7.27 0.11 -11.50
C VAL A 154 7.40 -0.65 -10.20
N THR A 155 8.49 -1.38 -10.04
CA THR A 155 8.79 -2.17 -8.84
C THR A 155 10.10 -1.77 -8.20
N HIS A 156 10.10 -1.74 -6.87
CA HIS A 156 11.28 -1.54 -6.06
C HIS A 156 11.66 -2.83 -5.34
N THR A 157 12.96 -3.09 -5.19
CA THR A 157 13.48 -4.35 -4.64
C THR A 157 14.51 -4.14 -3.55
N ASP A 158 15.06 -5.24 -3.05
CA ASP A 158 16.29 -5.33 -2.27
C ASP A 158 17.55 -5.02 -3.10
N SER A 159 17.51 -3.99 -3.94
CA SER A 159 18.62 -3.58 -4.79
C SER A 159 18.62 -2.06 -5.02
N PRO A 160 19.72 -1.46 -5.49
CA PRO A 160 19.74 -0.07 -5.92
C PRO A 160 18.99 0.18 -7.24
N GLU A 161 18.57 -0.88 -7.94
CA GLU A 161 17.87 -0.78 -9.21
C GLU A 161 16.35 -0.78 -8.99
N THR A 162 15.65 0.04 -9.79
CA THR A 162 14.18 0.03 -9.88
C THR A 162 13.78 -0.45 -11.26
N TYR A 163 12.75 -1.29 -11.36
CA TYR A 163 12.38 -1.93 -12.62
C TYR A 163 11.03 -1.44 -13.14
N VAL A 164 10.94 -1.18 -14.44
CA VAL A 164 9.70 -0.84 -15.14
C VAL A 164 9.25 -2.00 -16.00
N TRP A 165 7.96 -2.31 -15.94
CA TRP A 165 7.33 -3.45 -16.58
C TRP A 165 6.14 -3.00 -17.42
N ASP A 166 6.19 -3.26 -18.72
CA ASP A 166 5.01 -3.28 -19.59
C ASP A 166 4.34 -4.64 -19.46
N ILE A 167 3.38 -4.70 -18.55
CA ILE A 167 2.70 -5.91 -18.12
C ILE A 167 2.12 -6.68 -19.29
N ASP A 168 1.65 -6.02 -20.34
CA ASP A 168 1.05 -6.69 -21.49
C ASP A 168 2.09 -7.42 -22.35
N LYS A 169 3.32 -6.89 -22.43
CA LYS A 169 4.42 -7.45 -23.24
C LYS A 169 5.19 -8.58 -22.54
N GLN A 170 5.18 -8.59 -21.22
CA GLN A 170 5.98 -9.54 -20.44
C GLN A 170 5.61 -11.00 -20.72
N GLN A 171 6.59 -11.91 -20.67
CA GLN A 171 6.31 -13.34 -20.80
C GLN A 171 5.46 -13.84 -19.63
N ASP A 172 4.40 -14.62 -19.91
CA ASP A 172 3.60 -15.29 -18.88
C ASP A 172 4.26 -16.62 -18.46
N ARG A 173 4.70 -16.67 -17.20
CA ARG A 173 5.36 -17.80 -16.55
C ARG A 173 4.42 -18.66 -15.70
N THR A 174 3.11 -18.55 -15.91
CA THR A 174 2.11 -19.25 -15.05
C THR A 174 2.30 -20.77 -15.03
N ASN A 175 2.66 -21.38 -16.16
CA ASN A 175 2.84 -22.84 -16.22
C ASN A 175 4.12 -23.28 -15.50
N GLU A 176 5.20 -22.51 -15.65
CA GLU A 176 6.46 -22.71 -14.92
C GLU A 176 6.25 -22.54 -13.41
N ALA A 177 5.54 -21.50 -12.98
CA ALA A 177 5.23 -21.26 -11.57
C ALA A 177 4.45 -22.43 -10.95
N LYS A 178 3.46 -22.98 -11.67
CA LYS A 178 2.70 -24.17 -11.22
C LYS A 178 3.60 -25.40 -11.12
N ALA A 179 4.43 -25.66 -12.14
CA ALA A 179 5.34 -26.79 -12.14
C ALA A 179 6.36 -26.73 -10.98
N ILE A 180 6.80 -25.53 -10.61
CA ILE A 180 7.68 -25.30 -9.46
C ILE A 180 6.93 -25.57 -8.14
N ALA A 181 5.72 -25.05 -7.99
CA ALA A 181 4.89 -25.29 -6.80
C ALA A 181 4.59 -26.78 -6.59
N ASP A 182 4.28 -27.52 -7.65
CA ASP A 182 4.01 -28.96 -7.58
C ASP A 182 5.25 -29.78 -7.18
N LYS A 183 6.44 -29.37 -7.64
CA LYS A 183 7.72 -30.02 -7.27
C LYS A 183 8.13 -29.76 -5.82
N ASN A 184 7.75 -28.61 -5.25
CA ASN A 184 7.99 -28.32 -3.84
C ASN A 184 7.25 -29.28 -2.91
N HIS A 185 6.03 -29.70 -3.27
CA HIS A 185 5.30 -30.74 -2.53
C HIS A 185 6.03 -32.10 -2.53
N LEU A 186 6.94 -32.33 -3.47
CA LEU A 186 7.72 -33.56 -3.63
C LEU A 186 9.14 -33.46 -3.06
N GLY A 187 9.54 -32.32 -2.47
CA GLY A 187 10.86 -32.14 -1.85
C GLY A 187 12.05 -32.20 -2.82
N THR A 188 11.81 -32.04 -4.12
CA THR A 188 12.86 -32.08 -5.16
C THR A 188 13.50 -30.71 -5.37
N SER A 189 14.83 -30.67 -5.53
CA SER A 189 15.54 -29.45 -5.94
C SER A 189 14.94 -28.88 -7.22
N ILE A 190 14.55 -27.61 -7.19
CA ILE A 190 13.99 -26.93 -8.35
C ILE A 190 15.15 -26.66 -9.31
N GLY A 191 14.98 -27.11 -10.56
CA GLY A 191 15.93 -26.81 -11.62
C GLY A 191 16.12 -25.31 -11.82
N HIS A 192 17.16 -24.92 -12.55
CA HIS A 192 17.42 -23.53 -12.90
C HIS A 192 16.17 -22.89 -13.54
N TYR A 193 15.80 -21.69 -13.06
CA TYR A 193 14.78 -20.84 -13.65
C TYR A 193 15.41 -19.53 -14.13
N GLU A 194 14.78 -18.91 -15.12
CA GLU A 194 15.21 -17.63 -15.68
C GLU A 194 14.19 -16.54 -15.37
N ASN A 195 14.66 -15.41 -14.88
CA ASN A 195 13.82 -14.24 -14.65
C ASN A 195 13.32 -13.65 -15.97
N ASN A 196 12.19 -12.96 -15.92
CA ASN A 196 11.80 -12.08 -17.00
C ASN A 196 12.75 -10.88 -17.04
N THR A 197 12.98 -10.33 -18.24
CA THR A 197 13.76 -9.11 -18.44
C THR A 197 12.82 -7.90 -18.29
N PRO A 198 13.14 -6.91 -17.42
CA PRO A 198 12.34 -5.70 -17.30
C PRO A 198 12.41 -4.86 -18.59
N ASP A 199 11.38 -4.05 -18.83
CA ASP A 199 11.32 -3.18 -20.02
C ASP A 199 12.24 -1.96 -19.90
N LEU A 200 12.55 -1.53 -18.68
CA LEU A 200 13.52 -0.47 -18.37
C LEU A 200 14.05 -0.65 -16.94
N VAL A 201 15.32 -0.35 -16.72
CA VAL A 201 15.94 -0.22 -15.40
C VAL A 201 16.17 1.24 -15.08
N LEU A 202 15.68 1.72 -13.94
CA LEU A 202 15.94 3.08 -13.46
C LEU A 202 17.13 3.05 -12.50
N GLU A 203 18.09 3.93 -12.75
CA GLU A 203 19.34 4.03 -11.99
C GLU A 203 19.38 5.32 -11.17
N GLY A 204 20.20 5.32 -10.11
CA GLY A 204 20.52 6.53 -9.37
C GLY A 204 20.84 6.27 -7.90
N HIS A 205 20.18 5.26 -7.31
CA HIS A 205 20.52 4.82 -5.97
C HIS A 205 21.89 4.14 -5.93
N THR A 206 22.57 4.30 -4.79
CA THR A 206 23.92 3.79 -4.52
C THR A 206 23.94 2.71 -3.45
N ALA A 207 22.81 2.45 -2.82
CA ALA A 207 22.55 1.37 -1.87
C ALA A 207 21.13 0.86 -2.07
N ASP A 208 20.76 -0.19 -1.35
CA ASP A 208 19.42 -0.76 -1.42
C ASP A 208 18.35 0.29 -1.14
N ALA A 209 17.29 0.25 -1.93
CA ALA A 209 16.19 1.16 -1.86
C ALA A 209 14.89 0.33 -1.80
N PRO A 210 14.49 -0.17 -0.62
CA PRO A 210 13.46 -1.22 -0.58
C PRO A 210 12.03 -0.68 -0.70
N TYR A 211 11.66 0.40 0.00
CA TYR A 211 10.24 0.67 0.27
C TYR A 211 9.68 1.94 -0.37
N ALA A 212 10.46 3.02 -0.44
CA ALA A 212 10.00 4.30 -0.94
C ALA A 212 9.89 4.31 -2.46
N LEU A 213 8.66 4.28 -2.99
CA LEU A 213 8.36 4.41 -4.42
C LEU A 213 7.01 5.13 -4.61
N ALA A 214 6.97 6.11 -5.50
CA ALA A 214 5.74 6.80 -5.90
C ALA A 214 5.72 7.08 -7.40
N GLY A 215 4.52 7.05 -7.99
CA GLY A 215 4.24 7.51 -9.35
C GLY A 215 3.45 8.81 -9.32
N SER A 216 3.75 9.74 -10.21
CA SER A 216 2.97 10.97 -10.35
C SER A 216 1.60 10.68 -10.96
N LYS A 217 0.58 11.41 -10.49
CA LYS A 217 -0.78 11.38 -11.08
C LYS A 217 -0.88 12.25 -12.35
N THR A 218 0.09 13.13 -12.59
CA THR A 218 0.03 14.17 -13.63
C THR A 218 1.02 13.98 -14.77
N SER A 219 2.02 13.12 -14.59
CA SER A 219 3.03 12.80 -15.60
C SER A 219 3.49 11.34 -15.45
N ARG A 220 4.39 10.89 -16.33
CA ARG A 220 5.06 9.58 -16.21
C ARG A 220 6.34 9.68 -15.38
N CYS A 221 6.29 10.49 -14.33
CA CYS A 221 7.38 10.62 -13.38
C CYS A 221 7.23 9.62 -12.24
N PHE A 222 8.36 9.07 -11.82
CA PHE A 222 8.45 8.21 -10.64
C PHE A 222 9.54 8.76 -9.73
N ALA A 223 9.33 8.63 -8.43
CA ALA A 223 10.31 8.98 -7.42
C ALA A 223 10.49 7.82 -6.46
N SER A 224 11.72 7.65 -5.98
CA SER A 224 12.05 6.66 -4.96
C SER A 224 12.94 7.25 -3.89
N GLY A 225 12.99 6.59 -2.74
CA GLY A 225 13.92 6.85 -1.66
C GLY A 225 14.68 5.58 -1.29
N GLY A 226 15.85 5.70 -0.66
CA GLY A 226 16.66 4.55 -0.29
C GLY A 226 17.52 4.72 0.96
N VAL A 227 18.25 3.65 1.31
CA VAL A 227 19.20 3.61 2.42
C VAL A 227 20.39 4.55 2.20
N ASP A 228 20.62 4.93 0.94
CA ASP A 228 21.60 5.94 0.55
C ASP A 228 21.16 7.39 0.85
N LYS A 229 20.02 7.56 1.53
CA LYS A 229 19.53 8.84 2.08
C LYS A 229 19.07 9.82 0.99
N LYS A 230 18.94 9.34 -0.24
CA LYS A 230 18.59 10.14 -1.42
C LYS A 230 17.14 9.95 -1.80
N VAL A 231 16.57 10.99 -2.41
CA VAL A 231 15.35 10.86 -3.22
C VAL A 231 15.74 10.98 -4.68
N VAL A 232 15.39 9.98 -5.49
CA VAL A 232 15.71 9.94 -6.91
C VAL A 232 14.44 10.13 -7.72
N LEU A 233 14.47 11.02 -8.71
CA LEU A 233 13.35 11.32 -9.60
C LEU A 233 13.71 10.93 -11.04
N TRP A 234 12.80 10.22 -11.70
CA TRP A 234 12.88 9.88 -13.11
C TRP A 234 11.67 10.41 -13.86
N ASN A 235 11.85 10.71 -15.15
CA ASN A 235 10.77 10.91 -16.09
C ASN A 235 10.88 9.86 -17.19
N LEU A 236 9.91 8.96 -17.30
CA LEU A 236 9.98 7.87 -18.28
C LEU A 236 9.99 8.38 -19.72
N GLU A 237 9.50 9.60 -19.98
CA GLU A 237 9.54 10.20 -21.32
C GLU A 237 10.97 10.45 -21.80
N ASP A 238 11.91 10.67 -20.89
CA ASP A 238 13.33 10.88 -21.19
C ASP A 238 13.99 9.58 -21.72
N ALA A 239 13.40 8.41 -21.46
CA ALA A 239 13.89 7.13 -22.00
C ALA A 239 13.79 7.08 -23.53
N ALA A 240 12.72 7.62 -24.12
CA ALA A 240 12.55 7.64 -25.57
C ALA A 240 13.61 8.53 -26.24
N GLU A 241 13.99 9.63 -25.59
CA GLU A 241 15.06 10.52 -26.06
C GLU A 241 16.44 9.86 -25.92
N THR A 242 16.71 9.23 -24.78
CA THR A 242 17.97 8.56 -24.47
C THR A 242 18.22 7.39 -25.43
N LEU A 243 17.22 6.52 -25.62
CA LEU A 243 17.31 5.37 -26.52
C LEU A 243 17.30 5.77 -28.01
N GLY A 244 16.67 6.90 -28.35
CA GLY A 244 16.70 7.48 -29.70
C GLY A 244 18.03 8.14 -30.07
N ALA A 245 18.79 8.64 -29.09
CA ALA A 245 20.07 9.30 -29.30
C ALA A 245 21.21 8.33 -29.63
N ASP A 246 21.21 7.14 -29.04
CA ASP A 246 22.17 6.06 -29.35
C ASP A 246 21.87 5.39 -30.72
N GLY A 247 20.64 5.54 -31.21
CA GLY A 247 20.13 5.00 -32.47
C GLY A 247 20.45 5.84 -33.72
N LYS A 248 21.69 6.30 -33.92
CA LYS A 248 22.12 6.80 -35.26
C LYS A 248 22.37 5.66 -36.27
N LYS A 249 21.37 4.80 -36.48
CA LYS A 249 21.13 4.07 -37.74
C LYS A 249 19.65 3.73 -37.90
N GLY A 250 18.92 4.60 -38.61
CA GLY A 250 17.88 4.21 -39.56
C GLY A 250 16.50 3.84 -39.02
N GLY A 251 15.57 4.80 -39.09
CA GLY A 251 14.13 4.54 -39.08
C GLY A 251 13.34 5.60 -38.34
N ARG A 252 12.65 6.50 -39.07
CA ARG A 252 11.67 7.42 -38.47
C ARG A 252 10.55 6.58 -37.82
N ALA A 253 10.51 6.52 -36.49
CA ALA A 253 9.33 6.06 -35.78
C ALA A 253 8.22 7.12 -35.89
N SER A 254 7.07 6.68 -36.38
CA SER A 254 5.88 7.50 -36.60
C SER A 254 5.29 7.92 -35.25
N MET A 255 5.25 9.23 -35.00
CA MET A 255 4.49 9.83 -33.90
C MET A 255 3.00 9.65 -34.21
N ASN A 256 2.32 8.74 -33.52
CA ASN A 256 0.86 8.78 -33.29
C ASN A 256 0.40 7.71 -32.29
N SER A 257 0.67 7.97 -31.02
CA SER A 257 -0.17 7.63 -29.85
C SER A 257 0.60 8.07 -28.61
N GLY A 258 -0.05 8.74 -27.66
CA GLY A 258 0.57 9.25 -26.44
C GLY A 258 0.98 8.15 -25.46
N GLY A 259 1.66 7.11 -25.91
CA GLY A 259 2.42 6.16 -25.11
C GLY A 259 3.90 6.48 -25.23
N LEU A 260 4.72 5.94 -24.32
CA LEU A 260 6.11 5.67 -24.65
C LEU A 260 6.01 4.82 -25.91
N GLY A 261 6.47 5.35 -27.05
CA GLY A 261 6.60 4.54 -28.27
C GLY A 261 7.28 3.23 -27.90
N PRO A 262 7.04 2.11 -28.62
CA PRO A 262 7.44 0.79 -28.15
C PRO A 262 8.87 0.84 -27.62
N LEU A 263 9.02 0.76 -26.27
CA LEU A 263 10.30 0.47 -25.65
C LEU A 263 10.76 -0.75 -26.42
N ALA A 264 11.85 -0.61 -27.17
CA ALA A 264 12.35 -1.70 -27.98
C ALA A 264 12.51 -2.87 -27.02
N ALA A 265 11.68 -3.91 -27.20
CA ALA A 265 11.80 -5.09 -26.37
C ALA A 265 13.24 -5.54 -26.57
N ALA A 266 14.00 -5.69 -25.48
CA ALA A 266 15.30 -6.32 -25.56
C ALA A 266 15.09 -7.64 -26.30
N GLU A 267 15.82 -7.85 -27.41
CA GLU A 267 15.79 -9.16 -28.05
C GLU A 267 16.20 -10.21 -27.00
N SER A 268 15.67 -11.42 -27.08
CA SER A 268 15.93 -12.46 -26.09
C SER A 268 17.44 -12.64 -25.87
N GLY A 269 17.94 -12.20 -24.70
CA GLY A 269 19.36 -12.25 -24.33
C GLY A 269 20.09 -10.90 -24.25
N GLU A 270 19.47 -9.78 -24.63
CA GLU A 270 20.03 -8.44 -24.40
C GLU A 270 19.63 -7.86 -23.04
N ALA A 271 20.53 -7.08 -22.43
CA ALA A 271 20.26 -6.40 -21.17
C ALA A 271 19.17 -5.33 -21.35
N ALA A 272 18.30 -5.17 -20.36
CA ALA A 272 17.27 -4.14 -20.36
C ALA A 272 17.90 -2.73 -20.50
N PRO A 273 17.25 -1.82 -21.26
CA PRO A 273 17.71 -0.43 -21.35
C PRO A 273 17.70 0.22 -19.96
N ARG A 274 18.55 1.23 -19.78
CA ARG A 274 18.79 1.89 -18.49
C ARG A 274 18.51 3.39 -18.60
N LEU A 275 17.82 3.95 -17.61
CA LEU A 275 17.51 5.38 -17.53
C LEU A 275 18.12 5.96 -16.26
N GLY A 276 19.01 6.94 -16.44
CA GLY A 276 19.59 7.71 -15.33
C GLY A 276 18.57 8.67 -14.70
N PRO A 277 18.90 9.22 -13.52
CA PRO A 277 17.99 10.09 -12.80
C PRO A 277 17.81 11.45 -13.50
N LYS A 278 16.56 11.94 -13.56
CA LYS A 278 16.26 13.35 -13.91
C LYS A 278 16.76 14.30 -12.83
N MET A 279 16.60 13.91 -11.56
CA MET A 279 17.09 14.66 -10.41
C MET A 279 17.42 13.72 -9.25
N VAL A 280 18.43 14.09 -8.47
CA VAL A 280 18.77 13.45 -7.19
C VAL A 280 18.72 14.53 -6.12
N PHE A 281 17.88 14.32 -5.12
CA PHE A 281 17.73 15.23 -4.00
C PHE A 281 18.51 14.73 -2.78
N GLU A 282 19.18 15.65 -2.09
CA GLU A 282 20.01 15.36 -0.92
C GLU A 282 19.55 16.26 0.24
N GLY A 283 19.32 15.66 1.42
CA GLY A 283 18.87 16.42 2.59
C GLY A 283 18.34 15.58 3.75
N HIS A 284 17.94 14.34 3.50
CA HIS A 284 17.76 13.35 4.58
C HIS A 284 19.12 12.93 5.14
N THR A 285 19.15 12.64 6.45
CA THR A 285 20.37 12.19 7.12
C THR A 285 20.39 10.70 7.42
N GLU A 286 19.30 9.98 7.21
CA GLU A 286 19.15 8.51 7.34
C GLU A 286 18.22 7.99 6.22
N THR A 287 17.84 6.71 6.25
CA THR A 287 17.02 6.04 5.23
C THR A 287 15.75 6.83 4.90
N VAL A 288 15.42 6.91 3.61
CA VAL A 288 14.13 7.46 3.15
C VAL A 288 13.11 6.33 3.03
N GLU A 289 12.11 6.33 3.89
CA GLU A 289 11.11 5.25 4.04
C GLU A 289 9.91 5.42 3.10
N ALA A 290 9.50 6.67 2.83
CA ALA A 290 8.44 6.94 1.87
C ALA A 290 8.63 8.25 1.12
N VAL A 291 8.10 8.28 -0.10
CA VAL A 291 8.07 9.43 -0.99
C VAL A 291 6.68 9.53 -1.62
N GLU A 292 6.24 10.74 -1.94
CA GLU A 292 4.98 10.95 -2.65
C GLU A 292 4.97 12.27 -3.43
N PHE A 293 4.32 12.25 -4.59
CA PHE A 293 4.12 13.45 -5.39
C PHE A 293 3.00 14.32 -4.84
N HIS A 294 3.14 15.63 -5.07
CA HIS A 294 2.02 16.54 -4.99
C HIS A 294 0.87 16.07 -5.90
N PRO A 295 -0.40 16.13 -5.46
CA PRO A 295 -1.53 15.55 -6.21
C PRO A 295 -1.74 16.17 -7.60
N THR A 296 -1.29 17.40 -7.81
CA THR A 296 -1.48 18.17 -9.06
C THR A 296 -0.17 18.58 -9.75
N SER A 297 1.00 18.18 -9.24
CA SER A 297 2.31 18.60 -9.76
C SER A 297 3.29 17.44 -9.77
N SER A 298 4.08 17.32 -10.84
CA SER A 298 5.17 16.34 -10.96
C SER A 298 6.54 16.91 -10.57
N ASP A 299 6.62 18.20 -10.24
CA ASP A 299 7.85 18.87 -9.80
C ASP A 299 7.94 18.94 -8.27
N GLU A 300 6.83 18.75 -7.54
CA GLU A 300 6.78 18.81 -6.08
C GLU A 300 6.63 17.41 -5.48
N ILE A 301 7.51 17.08 -4.53
CA ILE A 301 7.57 15.77 -3.87
C ILE A 301 7.70 16.01 -2.36
N VAL A 302 7.12 15.13 -1.56
CA VAL A 302 7.40 15.01 -0.12
C VAL A 302 8.08 13.69 0.16
N SER A 303 9.01 13.67 1.10
CA SER A 303 9.64 12.44 1.60
C SER A 303 9.75 12.45 3.12
N VAL A 304 9.82 11.25 3.69
CA VAL A 304 9.96 11.01 5.13
C VAL A 304 10.94 9.84 5.36
N GLY A 305 11.53 9.77 6.55
CA GLY A 305 12.51 8.73 6.86
C GLY A 305 12.88 8.56 8.33
N ASP A 306 13.92 7.75 8.55
CA ASP A 306 14.47 7.39 9.87
C ASP A 306 15.09 8.58 10.61
N ASP A 307 15.41 9.66 9.89
CA ASP A 307 15.87 10.91 10.49
C ASP A 307 14.73 11.73 11.13
N GLN A 308 13.55 11.12 11.29
CA GLN A 308 12.37 11.66 11.95
C GLN A 308 11.88 12.96 11.29
N SER A 309 12.28 13.19 10.05
CA SER A 309 12.07 14.44 9.33
C SER A 309 11.17 14.23 8.13
N MET A 310 10.47 15.30 7.75
CA MET A 310 9.71 15.39 6.51
C MET A 310 10.32 16.47 5.63
N CYS A 311 10.75 16.11 4.42
CA CYS A 311 11.36 17.01 3.45
C CYS A 311 10.39 17.26 2.29
N PHE A 312 10.24 18.53 1.90
CA PHE A 312 9.54 18.94 0.70
C PHE A 312 10.57 19.36 -0.35
N TRP A 313 10.40 18.83 -1.55
CA TRP A 313 11.29 19.04 -2.69
C TRP A 313 10.54 19.77 -3.79
N ASP A 314 11.24 20.67 -4.48
CA ASP A 314 10.78 21.30 -5.70
C ASP A 314 11.87 21.13 -6.76
N ALA A 315 11.61 20.29 -7.76
CA ALA A 315 12.56 19.98 -8.82
C ALA A 315 12.97 21.21 -9.65
N ARG A 316 12.22 22.31 -9.56
CA ARG A 316 12.55 23.59 -10.22
C ARG A 316 13.53 24.42 -9.39
N GLY A 317 13.58 24.17 -8.09
CA GLY A 317 14.42 24.88 -7.12
C GLY A 317 15.82 24.30 -6.93
N GLY A 318 16.07 23.07 -7.40
CA GLY A 318 17.36 22.37 -7.30
C GLY A 318 17.26 21.07 -6.50
N SER A 319 18.41 20.55 -6.06
CA SER A 319 18.54 19.27 -5.33
C SER A 319 18.33 19.39 -3.82
N GLU A 320 18.27 20.60 -3.27
CA GLU A 320 18.11 20.86 -1.83
C GLU A 320 16.63 20.90 -1.42
N PRO A 321 16.29 20.61 -0.15
CA PRO A 321 14.91 20.69 0.32
C PRO A 321 14.39 22.13 0.27
N ALA A 322 13.22 22.34 -0.33
CA ALA A 322 12.52 23.62 -0.25
C ALA A 322 12.02 23.91 1.17
N LEU A 323 11.65 22.86 1.90
CA LEU A 323 11.26 22.91 3.30
C LEU A 323 11.64 21.60 4.00
N LYS A 324 12.25 21.67 5.19
CA LYS A 324 12.53 20.52 6.05
C LYS A 324 11.90 20.73 7.42
N VAL A 325 11.01 19.80 7.79
CA VAL A 325 10.40 19.71 9.12
C VAL A 325 11.14 18.64 9.89
N GLU A 326 12.00 19.06 10.82
CA GLU A 326 12.76 18.15 11.67
C GLU A 326 11.95 17.75 12.91
N ASN A 327 12.18 16.53 13.43
CA ASN A 327 11.44 15.98 14.58
C ASN A 327 9.92 16.04 14.37
N ALA A 328 9.46 15.68 13.17
CA ALA A 328 8.04 15.60 12.85
C ALA A 328 7.35 14.50 13.66
N HIS A 329 8.05 13.40 13.96
CA HIS A 329 7.63 12.34 14.88
C HIS A 329 8.60 12.19 16.06
N ASP A 330 8.20 11.43 17.09
CA ASP A 330 9.07 11.09 18.23
C ASP A 330 9.97 9.87 17.94
N SER A 331 9.88 9.32 16.73
CA SER A 331 10.62 8.17 16.19
C SER A 331 10.53 8.20 14.66
N ASP A 332 11.14 7.21 13.99
CA ASP A 332 11.16 7.00 12.53
C ASP A 332 9.78 7.16 11.88
N ILE A 333 9.74 7.72 10.68
CA ILE A 333 8.52 7.95 9.92
C ILE A 333 8.48 7.00 8.74
N HIS A 334 7.58 6.03 8.79
CA HIS A 334 7.49 4.95 7.81
C HIS A 334 6.70 5.31 6.56
N TYR A 335 5.76 6.26 6.67
CA TYR A 335 4.90 6.59 5.54
C TYR A 335 4.41 8.04 5.52
N VAL A 336 4.14 8.54 4.31
CA VAL A 336 3.52 9.84 4.05
C VAL A 336 2.42 9.68 3.00
N SER A 337 1.31 10.39 3.19
CA SER A 337 0.21 10.50 2.22
C SER A 337 -0.26 11.95 2.05
N TRP A 338 -0.43 12.40 0.82
CA TRP A 338 -0.84 13.74 0.42
C TRP A 338 -2.32 13.70 0.05
N ASN A 339 -3.08 14.60 0.63
CA ASN A 339 -4.50 14.68 0.40
C ASN A 339 -4.79 15.19 -1.02
N SER A 340 -5.47 14.37 -1.83
CA SER A 340 -5.83 14.75 -3.20
C SER A 340 -6.97 15.77 -3.30
N GLY A 341 -7.77 15.93 -2.25
CA GLY A 341 -8.88 16.89 -2.20
C GLY A 341 -8.54 18.23 -1.52
N ASP A 342 -7.46 18.29 -0.72
CA ASP A 342 -6.89 19.53 -0.19
C ASP A 342 -5.36 19.43 -0.25
N ASP A 343 -4.76 20.06 -1.25
CA ASP A 343 -3.32 20.03 -1.52
C ASP A 343 -2.43 20.64 -0.41
N ASN A 344 -3.04 21.21 0.62
CA ASN A 344 -2.30 21.71 1.78
C ASN A 344 -2.16 20.67 2.88
N LEU A 345 -2.94 19.59 2.85
CA LEU A 345 -2.97 18.58 3.89
C LEU A 345 -2.13 17.36 3.55
N LEU A 346 -1.34 16.92 4.53
CA LEU A 346 -0.55 15.69 4.48
C LEU A 346 -0.79 14.89 5.75
N ALA A 347 -0.60 13.58 5.68
CA ALA A 347 -0.61 12.70 6.83
C ALA A 347 0.69 11.89 6.87
N THR A 348 1.25 11.70 8.05
CA THR A 348 2.45 10.89 8.28
C THR A 348 2.20 9.86 9.37
N GLY A 349 2.86 8.72 9.25
CA GLY A 349 2.74 7.58 10.16
C GLY A 349 4.12 7.07 10.48
N GLY A 350 4.34 6.69 11.73
CA GLY A 350 5.68 6.31 12.16
C GLY A 350 5.70 5.21 13.20
N GLN A 351 6.93 4.91 13.60
CA GLN A 351 7.29 3.94 14.63
C GLN A 351 6.69 4.29 16.01
N ASP A 352 6.33 5.56 16.24
CA ASP A 352 5.70 6.05 17.48
C ASP A 352 4.19 5.72 17.62
N ALA A 353 3.67 4.82 16.78
CA ALA A 353 2.28 4.37 16.73
C ALA A 353 1.25 5.50 16.52
N SER A 354 1.68 6.65 15.99
CA SER A 354 0.83 7.81 15.77
C SER A 354 0.66 8.13 14.30
N VAL A 355 -0.53 8.64 13.95
CA VAL A 355 -0.79 9.30 12.69
C VAL A 355 -0.85 10.81 12.96
N LYS A 356 -0.04 11.60 12.26
CA LYS A 356 -0.06 13.06 12.37
C LYS A 356 -0.55 13.67 11.07
N VAL A 357 -1.38 14.70 11.18
CA VAL A 357 -1.90 15.47 10.05
C VAL A 357 -1.27 16.85 10.05
N TRP A 358 -0.80 17.29 8.89
CA TRP A 358 -0.04 18.52 8.70
C TRP A 358 -0.75 19.44 7.73
N ASP A 359 -0.63 20.75 7.95
CA ASP A 359 -0.98 21.78 6.97
C ASP A 359 0.33 22.42 6.50
N ARG A 360 0.71 22.21 5.23
CA ARG A 360 1.98 22.70 4.68
C ARG A 360 2.15 24.21 4.74
N ARG A 361 1.06 24.98 4.90
CA ARG A 361 1.11 26.44 5.05
C ARG A 361 1.49 26.87 6.47
N LYS A 362 1.38 25.94 7.44
CA LYS A 362 1.67 26.16 8.86
C LYS A 362 2.98 25.49 9.30
N THR A 363 3.55 24.62 8.47
CA THR A 363 4.87 24.05 8.68
C THR A 363 5.95 25.11 8.41
N LYS A 364 7.07 25.02 9.13
CA LYS A 364 8.19 25.98 9.05
C LYS A 364 9.50 25.22 9.05
N ASN A 365 10.52 25.82 8.42
CA ASN A 365 11.89 25.34 8.47
C ASN A 365 12.45 25.41 9.90
N GLY A 366 13.15 24.36 10.33
CA GLY A 366 14.01 24.35 11.53
C GLY A 366 13.62 23.33 12.60
N GLY A 367 14.56 23.07 13.52
CA GLY A 367 14.56 22.02 14.55
C GLY A 367 13.51 22.07 15.67
N GLY A 368 12.39 22.77 15.47
CA GLY A 368 11.26 22.73 16.40
C GLY A 368 10.25 21.68 15.95
N LYS A 369 9.57 21.01 16.91
CA LYS A 369 8.42 20.15 16.60
C LYS A 369 7.44 20.94 15.73
N GLY A 370 7.23 20.49 14.49
CA GLY A 370 6.27 21.11 13.58
C GLY A 370 4.89 21.19 14.24
N MET A 371 4.05 22.13 13.84
CA MET A 371 2.71 22.26 14.39
C MET A 371 1.74 21.35 13.63
N GLU A 372 1.47 20.16 14.18
CA GLU A 372 0.45 19.25 13.64
C GLU A 372 -0.97 19.82 13.81
N VAL A 373 -1.84 19.57 12.83
CA VAL A 373 -3.27 19.90 12.87
C VAL A 373 -4.03 18.88 13.71
N ALA A 374 -3.63 17.62 13.65
CA ALA A 374 -4.18 16.53 14.45
C ALA A 374 -3.12 15.46 14.72
N CYS A 375 -3.25 14.80 15.87
CA CYS A 375 -2.47 13.61 16.22
C CYS A 375 -3.45 12.50 16.63
N LEU A 376 -3.59 11.49 15.77
CA LEU A 376 -4.51 10.37 15.93
C LEU A 376 -3.72 9.21 16.57
N LYS A 377 -4.04 8.89 17.83
CA LYS A 377 -3.39 7.83 18.61
C LYS A 377 -4.41 6.78 18.99
N TYR A 378 -4.28 5.60 18.38
CA TYR A 378 -5.11 4.44 18.68
C TYR A 378 -4.48 3.11 18.21
N HIS A 379 -3.54 3.15 17.27
CA HIS A 379 -2.69 2.00 16.97
C HIS A 379 -1.88 1.59 18.20
N ASP A 380 -1.61 0.29 18.32
CA ASP A 380 -0.82 -0.32 19.39
C ASP A 380 0.55 -0.82 18.88
N GLY A 381 0.89 -0.47 17.64
CA GLY A 381 2.17 -0.74 17.00
C GLY A 381 2.51 0.31 15.96
N PRO A 382 3.73 0.23 15.37
CA PRO A 382 4.17 1.09 14.29
C PRO A 382 3.15 1.21 13.16
N VAL A 383 2.94 2.44 12.67
CA VAL A 383 2.07 2.71 11.52
C VAL A 383 2.92 2.64 10.26
N ASN A 384 2.73 1.61 9.44
CA ASN A 384 3.54 1.34 8.25
C ASN A 384 2.95 1.93 6.97
N HIS A 385 1.65 2.20 6.94
CA HIS A 385 0.98 2.68 5.73
C HIS A 385 -0.16 3.64 6.06
N ILE A 386 -0.32 4.67 5.25
CA ILE A 386 -1.41 5.65 5.33
C ILE A 386 -1.85 6.01 3.92
N GLU A 387 -3.15 6.19 3.71
CA GLU A 387 -3.66 6.73 2.45
C GLU A 387 -4.91 7.59 2.70
N TRP A 388 -4.90 8.82 2.19
CA TRP A 388 -6.10 9.65 2.13
C TRP A 388 -7.15 9.03 1.21
N SER A 389 -8.42 9.17 1.58
CA SER A 389 -9.52 8.74 0.74
C SER A 389 -9.53 9.56 -0.56
N PRO A 390 -9.66 8.91 -1.74
CA PRO A 390 -9.77 9.63 -3.01
C PRO A 390 -11.09 10.40 -3.13
N ASP A 391 -12.13 9.99 -2.38
CA ASP A 391 -13.48 10.54 -2.49
C ASP A 391 -13.76 11.66 -1.49
N LYS A 392 -13.10 11.64 -0.32
CA LYS A 392 -13.38 12.55 0.80
C LYS A 392 -12.10 13.10 1.40
N SER A 393 -11.89 14.40 1.26
CA SER A 393 -10.70 15.10 1.79
C SER A 393 -10.61 15.09 3.32
N SER A 394 -11.66 14.75 4.06
CA SER A 394 -11.59 14.62 5.53
C SER A 394 -11.26 13.21 6.01
N VAL A 395 -11.21 12.23 5.11
CA VAL A 395 -11.10 10.81 5.47
C VAL A 395 -9.73 10.28 5.08
N LEU A 396 -9.12 9.52 5.97
CA LEU A 396 -7.89 8.79 5.69
C LEU A 396 -7.93 7.42 6.37
N ALA A 397 -7.14 6.48 5.86
CA ALA A 397 -6.92 5.19 6.50
C ALA A 397 -5.45 5.07 6.94
N SER A 398 -5.20 4.28 7.98
CA SER A 398 -3.86 3.93 8.46
C SER A 398 -3.81 2.46 8.87
N ALA A 399 -2.66 1.82 8.66
CA ALA A 399 -2.45 0.43 9.01
C ALA A 399 -1.06 0.22 9.61
N GLY A 400 -0.91 -0.78 10.48
CA GLY A 400 0.31 -1.00 11.24
C GLY A 400 0.65 -2.46 11.55
N ASP A 401 1.71 -2.62 12.34
CA ASP A 401 2.20 -3.90 12.86
C ASP A 401 1.20 -4.59 13.79
N ASP A 402 0.26 -3.82 14.35
CA ASP A 402 -0.83 -4.32 15.18
C ASP A 402 -1.87 -5.13 14.39
N GLY A 403 -1.73 -5.22 13.07
CA GLY A 403 -2.63 -5.96 12.19
C GLY A 403 -4.01 -5.30 12.02
N VAL A 404 -4.10 -4.03 12.41
CA VAL A 404 -5.33 -3.24 12.34
C VAL A 404 -5.23 -2.20 11.25
N LEU A 405 -6.31 -2.01 10.50
CA LEU A 405 -6.49 -0.85 9.63
C LEU A 405 -7.59 0.05 10.22
N ASN A 406 -7.20 1.26 10.60
CA ASN A 406 -8.09 2.28 11.13
C ASN A 406 -8.54 3.22 10.00
N ILE A 407 -9.83 3.52 9.93
CA ILE A 407 -10.38 4.57 9.06
C ILE A 407 -10.81 5.74 9.93
N TRP A 408 -10.35 6.93 9.57
CA TRP A 408 -10.52 8.16 10.33
C TRP A 408 -11.34 9.16 9.52
N ASP A 409 -12.21 9.92 10.18
CA ASP A 409 -12.89 11.09 9.63
C ASP A 409 -12.63 12.30 10.52
N LEU A 410 -11.83 13.25 9.99
CA LEU A 410 -11.39 14.44 10.71
C LEU A 410 -12.54 15.42 11.03
N THR A 411 -13.72 15.26 10.41
CA THR A 411 -14.90 16.07 10.75
C THR A 411 -15.58 15.62 12.05
N LYS A 412 -15.31 14.40 12.51
CA LYS A 412 -15.94 13.84 13.71
C LYS A 412 -15.21 14.35 14.96
N THR A 413 -15.95 15.07 15.80
CA THR A 413 -15.44 15.68 17.03
C THR A 413 -16.14 15.17 18.29
N SER A 414 -17.27 14.47 18.13
CA SER A 414 -18.05 13.92 19.23
C SER A 414 -17.51 12.57 19.69
N THR A 415 -17.12 12.46 20.96
CA THR A 415 -16.64 11.20 21.54
C THR A 415 -17.77 10.18 21.68
N VAL A 416 -17.58 8.99 21.11
CA VAL A 416 -18.59 7.92 21.11
C VAL A 416 -18.41 6.95 22.28
N ALA A 417 -17.16 6.77 22.74
CA ALA A 417 -16.80 5.93 23.87
C ALA A 417 -15.57 6.49 24.59
N ALA A 418 -15.39 6.14 25.86
CA ALA A 418 -14.20 6.51 26.62
C ALA A 418 -12.95 5.89 25.97
N ASN A 419 -11.88 6.69 25.83
CA ASN A 419 -10.60 6.28 25.23
C ASN A 419 -10.62 5.92 23.74
N VAL A 420 -11.73 6.17 23.04
CA VAL A 420 -11.79 6.06 21.56
C VAL A 420 -11.74 7.47 20.98
N PRO A 421 -10.74 7.81 20.12
CA PRO A 421 -10.70 9.11 19.48
C PRO A 421 -11.99 9.37 18.69
N PRO A 422 -12.58 10.58 18.77
CA PRO A 422 -13.82 10.88 18.06
C PRO A 422 -13.68 10.77 16.54
N GLN A 423 -12.46 10.93 16.01
CA GLN A 423 -12.16 10.80 14.58
C GLN A 423 -12.17 9.35 14.09
N LEU A 424 -12.05 8.34 14.98
CA LEU A 424 -12.04 6.95 14.56
C LEU A 424 -13.44 6.54 14.09
N LEU A 425 -13.57 6.25 12.79
CA LEU A 425 -14.83 5.89 12.16
C LEU A 425 -15.08 4.38 12.26
N VAL A 426 -14.09 3.57 11.88
CA VAL A 426 -14.18 2.10 11.89
C VAL A 426 -12.78 1.48 11.95
N GLN A 427 -12.69 0.31 12.57
CA GLN A 427 -11.49 -0.53 12.53
C GLN A 427 -11.76 -1.79 11.70
N HIS A 428 -10.89 -2.05 10.75
CA HIS A 428 -10.76 -3.34 10.09
C HIS A 428 -9.75 -4.18 10.88
N VAL A 429 -10.23 -5.27 11.50
CA VAL A 429 -9.43 -6.22 12.29
C VAL A 429 -9.51 -7.63 11.68
N GLY A 430 -9.53 -7.68 10.34
CA GLY A 430 -9.65 -8.93 9.58
C GLY A 430 -8.32 -9.63 9.32
N HIS A 431 -7.18 -8.97 9.51
CA HIS A 431 -5.86 -9.58 9.40
C HIS A 431 -5.42 -10.19 10.74
N ARG A 432 -4.43 -11.08 10.68
CA ARG A 432 -3.88 -11.80 11.85
C ARG A 432 -2.39 -11.56 12.06
N GLY A 433 -1.81 -10.71 11.23
CA GLY A 433 -0.44 -10.26 11.28
C GLY A 433 -0.36 -8.83 10.80
N ARG A 434 0.88 -8.35 10.66
CA ARG A 434 1.22 -7.02 10.18
C ARG A 434 0.60 -6.76 8.80
N ILE A 435 -0.05 -5.61 8.66
CA ILE A 435 -0.50 -5.13 7.36
C ILE A 435 0.68 -4.47 6.66
N GLU A 436 1.01 -4.97 5.46
CA GLU A 436 2.15 -4.52 4.66
C GLU A 436 1.79 -3.32 3.80
N GLU A 437 0.66 -3.39 3.10
CA GLU A 437 0.16 -2.29 2.28
C GLU A 437 -1.38 -2.36 2.19
N PHE A 438 -2.01 -1.23 1.94
CA PHE A 438 -3.40 -1.18 1.50
C PHE A 438 -3.60 -0.06 0.48
N GLN A 439 -4.71 -0.09 -0.26
CA GLN A 439 -5.06 0.96 -1.21
C GLN A 439 -6.58 1.17 -1.29
N TRP A 440 -7.02 2.43 -1.34
CA TRP A 440 -8.39 2.78 -1.70
C TRP A 440 -8.63 2.49 -3.18
N ASN A 441 -9.81 1.96 -3.50
CA ASN A 441 -10.25 1.84 -4.88
C ASN A 441 -10.88 3.17 -5.34
N VAL A 442 -10.31 3.80 -6.37
CA VAL A 442 -10.79 5.08 -6.93
C VAL A 442 -12.09 4.96 -7.72
N ASP A 443 -12.41 3.77 -8.24
CA ASP A 443 -13.59 3.52 -9.07
C ASP A 443 -14.79 3.01 -8.24
N SER A 444 -14.53 2.53 -7.01
CA SER A 444 -15.54 1.99 -6.09
C SER A 444 -15.36 2.60 -4.70
N PRO A 445 -16.08 3.69 -4.39
CA PRO A 445 -15.96 4.38 -3.11
C PRO A 445 -16.08 3.45 -1.90
N TRP A 446 -15.35 3.78 -0.85
CA TRP A 446 -15.29 3.02 0.41
C TRP A 446 -14.77 1.58 0.29
N THR A 447 -14.25 1.20 -0.88
CA THR A 447 -13.65 -0.11 -1.12
C THR A 447 -12.15 -0.01 -0.96
N LEU A 448 -11.58 -0.93 -0.19
CA LEU A 448 -10.14 -1.05 0.01
C LEU A 448 -9.68 -2.46 -0.32
N MET A 449 -8.40 -2.57 -0.57
CA MET A 449 -7.66 -3.82 -0.56
C MET A 449 -6.48 -3.66 0.39
N SER A 450 -6.18 -4.70 1.17
CA SER A 450 -5.03 -4.75 2.07
C SER A 450 -4.31 -6.10 1.99
N THR A 451 -3.00 -6.08 2.23
CA THR A 451 -2.14 -7.27 2.30
C THR A 451 -1.54 -7.45 3.69
N SER A 452 -1.35 -8.68 4.12
CA SER A 452 -0.76 -9.00 5.43
C SER A 452 0.14 -10.23 5.36
N THR A 453 1.17 -10.24 6.20
CA THR A 453 2.03 -11.39 6.49
C THR A 453 1.42 -12.30 7.58
N ASP A 454 0.22 -12.82 7.33
CA ASP A 454 -0.48 -13.69 8.29
C ASP A 454 0.22 -15.06 8.48
N SER A 455 1.14 -15.19 9.44
CA SER A 455 1.73 -16.49 9.79
C SER A 455 0.79 -17.29 10.70
N VAL A 456 0.16 -18.35 10.16
CA VAL A 456 -0.53 -19.35 11.00
C VAL A 456 0.38 -20.57 11.12
N ALA A 457 0.62 -21.01 12.36
CA ALA A 457 1.45 -22.14 12.78
C ALA A 457 1.79 -23.16 11.67
N GLY A 458 2.99 -23.03 11.10
CA GLY A 458 3.58 -24.03 10.19
C GLY A 458 3.34 -23.82 8.69
N ALA A 459 2.60 -22.79 8.26
CA ALA A 459 2.50 -22.40 6.86
C ALA A 459 2.96 -20.95 6.66
N SER A 460 4.07 -20.76 5.95
CA SER A 460 4.42 -19.45 5.37
C SER A 460 3.32 -19.03 4.40
N GLY A 461 2.89 -17.77 4.43
CA GLY A 461 1.99 -17.20 3.41
C GLY A 461 1.10 -16.08 3.93
N GLY A 462 0.85 -15.07 3.10
CA GLY A 462 0.06 -13.88 3.48
C GLY A 462 -1.42 -13.96 3.10
N THR A 463 -2.15 -12.89 3.36
CA THR A 463 -3.54 -12.71 2.89
C THR A 463 -3.69 -11.42 2.11
N ILE A 464 -4.52 -11.47 1.06
CA ILE A 464 -5.08 -10.27 0.43
C ILE A 464 -6.55 -10.21 0.83
N GLN A 465 -6.98 -9.10 1.41
CA GLN A 465 -8.38 -8.85 1.71
C GLN A 465 -8.89 -7.71 0.85
N VAL A 466 -10.12 -7.84 0.36
CA VAL A 466 -10.82 -6.78 -0.38
C VAL A 466 -12.16 -6.59 0.27
N PHE A 467 -12.45 -5.36 0.68
CA PHE A 467 -13.64 -5.08 1.46
C PHE A 467 -14.19 -3.68 1.18
N ARG A 468 -15.50 -3.53 1.31
CA ARG A 468 -16.20 -2.23 1.28
C ARG A 468 -16.88 -2.01 2.62
N ILE A 469 -16.60 -0.88 3.25
CA ILE A 469 -17.23 -0.50 4.52
C ILE A 469 -18.75 -0.37 4.31
N ASN A 470 -19.52 -0.86 5.28
CA ASN A 470 -20.96 -0.76 5.27
C ASN A 470 -21.39 0.71 5.32
N ASP A 471 -22.28 1.10 4.43
CA ASP A 471 -22.66 2.49 4.28
C ASP A 471 -23.49 3.06 5.43
N LEU A 472 -24.07 2.20 6.27
CA LEU A 472 -24.68 2.59 7.55
C LEU A 472 -23.68 3.19 8.55
N ILE A 473 -22.37 2.96 8.36
CA ILE A 473 -21.31 3.47 9.23
C ILE A 473 -20.95 4.92 8.87
N TYR A 474 -20.83 5.21 7.58
CA TYR A 474 -20.28 6.50 7.11
C TYR A 474 -21.32 7.48 6.57
N ASN A 475 -22.52 7.03 6.20
CA ASN A 475 -23.60 7.92 5.78
C ASN A 475 -24.33 8.53 6.98
N SER A 476 -24.92 9.71 6.78
CA SER A 476 -25.82 10.27 7.79
C SER A 476 -27.13 9.48 7.83
N GLN A 477 -27.78 9.48 9.00
CA GLN A 477 -29.09 8.85 9.16
C GLN A 477 -30.11 9.35 8.14
N GLU A 478 -30.08 10.65 7.80
CA GLU A 478 -30.97 11.23 6.80
C GLU A 478 -30.77 10.61 5.41
N VAL A 479 -29.52 10.41 4.98
CA VAL A 479 -29.19 9.81 3.67
C VAL A 479 -29.71 8.38 3.61
N VAL A 480 -29.44 7.58 4.65
CA VAL A 480 -29.88 6.17 4.73
C VAL A 480 -31.40 6.07 4.73
N MET A 481 -32.09 6.89 5.54
CA MET A 481 -33.56 6.87 5.62
C MET A 481 -34.21 7.34 4.31
N LYS A 482 -33.61 8.30 3.63
CA LYS A 482 -34.09 8.79 2.33
C LYS A 482 -34.01 7.70 1.25
N GLU A 483 -32.90 6.96 1.19
CA GLU A 483 -32.76 5.82 0.28
C GLU A 483 -33.85 4.77 0.58
N LEU A 484 -34.05 4.41 1.86
CA LEU A 484 -35.07 3.43 2.24
C LEU A 484 -36.48 3.87 1.81
N GLU A 485 -36.84 5.14 1.99
CA GLU A 485 -38.16 5.66 1.60
C GLU A 485 -38.34 5.66 0.08
N GLU A 486 -37.28 5.93 -0.71
CA GLU A 486 -37.32 5.87 -2.18
C GLU A 486 -37.71 4.47 -2.69
N TYR A 487 -37.21 3.41 -2.05
CA TYR A 487 -37.48 2.03 -2.45
C TYR A 487 -38.66 1.39 -1.72
N LYS A 488 -39.25 2.07 -0.74
CA LYS A 488 -40.31 1.52 0.12
C LYS A 488 -41.51 0.99 -0.65
N SER A 489 -42.01 1.71 -1.65
CA SER A 489 -43.13 1.23 -2.47
C SER A 489 -42.81 -0.07 -3.20
N LYS A 490 -41.60 -0.16 -3.77
CA LYS A 490 -41.08 -1.37 -4.44
C LYS A 490 -40.91 -2.53 -3.46
N ILE A 491 -40.39 -2.27 -2.26
CA ILE A 491 -40.21 -3.27 -1.19
C ILE A 491 -41.57 -3.81 -0.72
N LEU A 492 -42.57 -2.94 -0.58
CA LEU A 492 -43.93 -3.32 -0.18
C LEU A 492 -44.76 -3.94 -1.32
N GLY A 493 -44.18 -4.09 -2.52
CA GLY A 493 -44.88 -4.64 -3.68
C GLY A 493 -46.05 -3.80 -4.16
N SER A 494 -46.04 -2.49 -3.88
CA SER A 494 -47.02 -1.57 -4.46
C SER A 494 -46.73 -1.41 -5.97
N PRO A 495 -47.74 -1.57 -6.83
CA PRO A 495 -47.56 -1.60 -8.29
C PRO A 495 -46.97 -0.32 -8.88
#